data_AF-A0A433K537-F1
#
_entry.id   AF-A0A433K537-F1
#
_cell.length_a   1.000
_cell.length_b   1.000
_cell.length_c   1.000
_cell.angle_alpha   90.00
_cell.angle_beta   90.00
_cell.angle_gamma   90.00
#
_symmetry.space_group_name_H-M   'P 1'
#
loop_
_entity.id
_entity.type
_entity.pdbx_description
1 polymer ?
#
loop_
_entity_poly.entity_id
_entity_poly.type
_entity_poly.pdbx_seq_one_letter_code
_entity_poly.pdbx_strand_id
1 'polypeptide(L)' 'MTFDNVDNQIIKMIINGNHVNEIAEDTKKSKRYILYRLSDLKTSFNCKTTPQLVYMLTTSGLIK' A
#
# COMPACT_ATOMS: atom_id res chain seq x y z
N MET A 1 11.96 2.74 9.15
CA MET A 1 10.57 2.99 8.71
C MET A 1 9.74 1.86 9.28
N THR A 2 8.89 2.12 10.28
CA THR A 2 7.99 1.10 10.81
C THR A 2 6.88 0.88 9.81
N PHE A 3 6.66 -0.38 9.44
CA PHE A 3 5.56 -0.79 8.58
C PHE A 3 4.28 -0.70 9.41
N ASP A 4 3.51 0.38 9.23
CA ASP A 4 2.33 0.63 10.06
C ASP A 4 1.19 -0.31 9.66
N ASN A 5 0.30 -0.59 10.61
CA ASN A 5 -0.92 -1.38 10.35
C ASN A 5 -1.76 -0.80 9.20
N VAL A 6 -1.75 0.53 9.04
CA VAL A 6 -2.45 1.23 7.95
C VAL A 6 -1.82 0.92 6.60
N ASP A 7 -0.49 0.88 6.49
CA ASP A 7 0.19 0.51 5.24
C ASP A 7 -0.14 -0.92 4.84
N ASN A 8 -0.16 -1.82 5.83
CA ASN A 8 -0.53 -3.21 5.65
C ASN A 8 -1.97 -3.36 5.13
N GLN A 9 -2.91 -2.61 5.70
CA GLN A 9 -4.30 -2.57 5.22
C GLN A 9 -4.41 -2.02 3.79
N ILE A 10 -3.75 -0.89 3.51
CA ILE A 10 -3.74 -0.28 2.18
C ILE A 10 -3.25 -1.29 1.15
N ILE A 11 -2.13 -1.97 1.41
CA ILE A 11 -1.54 -2.88 0.43
C ILE A 11 -2.41 -4.14 0.27
N LYS A 12 -2.99 -4.68 1.35
CA LYS A 12 -3.93 -5.81 1.25
C LYS A 12 -5.15 -5.48 0.40
N MET A 13 -5.73 -4.30 0.58
CA MET A 13 -6.87 -3.87 -0.24
C MET A 13 -6.47 -3.67 -1.71
N ILE A 14 -5.27 -3.15 -1.98
CA ILE A 14 -4.76 -3.05 -3.36
C ILE A 14 -4.57 -4.43 -3.99
N ILE A 15 -4.05 -5.41 -3.24
CA ILE A 15 -3.90 -6.80 -3.70
C ILE A 15 -5.27 -7.39 -4.04
N ASN A 16 -6.29 -7.09 -3.24
CA ASN A 16 -7.67 -7.53 -3.48
C ASN A 16 -8.35 -6.80 -4.67
N GLY A 17 -7.68 -5.83 -5.29
CA GLY A 17 -8.19 -5.08 -6.44
C GLY A 17 -9.00 -3.84 -6.09
N ASN A 18 -9.05 -3.43 -4.82
CA ASN A 18 -9.80 -2.25 -4.40
C ASN A 18 -9.20 -0.95 -4.96
N HIS A 19 -10.08 -0.02 -5.31
CA HIS A 19 -9.67 1.31 -5.74
C HIS A 19 -9.27 2.19 -4.55
N VAL A 20 -8.38 3.16 -4.78
CA VAL A 20 -7.91 4.12 -3.75
C VAL A 20 -9.07 4.83 -3.01
N ASN A 21 -10.21 5.01 -3.67
CA ASN A 21 -11.41 5.58 -3.07
C ASN A 21 -12.01 4.68 -1.98
N GLU A 22 -12.16 3.39 -2.27
CA GLU A 22 -12.69 2.40 -1.34
C GLU A 22 -11.75 2.21 -0.15
N ILE A 23 -10.44 2.22 -0.42
CA ILE A 23 -9.41 2.14 0.62
C ILE A 23 -9.50 3.35 1.55
N ALA A 24 -9.71 4.54 1.00
CA ALA A 24 -9.86 5.76 1.78
C ALA A 24 -11.11 5.70 2.68
N GLU A 25 -12.22 5.16 2.17
CA GLU A 25 -13.45 4.96 2.95
C GLU A 25 -13.26 3.94 4.07
N ASP A 26 -12.67 2.77 3.78
CA ASP A 26 -12.45 1.69 4.75
C ASP A 26 -11.48 2.11 5.87
N THR A 27 -10.36 2.73 5.50
CA THR A 27 -9.36 3.21 6.45
C THR A 27 -9.77 4.51 7.18
N LYS A 28 -10.91 5.12 6.80
CA LYS A 28 -11.35 6.45 7.25
C LYS A 28 -10.27 7.52 7.08
N LYS A 29 -9.51 7.45 5.99
CA LYS A 29 -8.44 8.41 5.63
C LYS A 29 -8.78 9.15 4.35
N SER A 30 -8.08 10.25 4.10
CA SER A 30 -8.24 10.97 2.83
C SER A 30 -7.54 10.21 1.70
N LYS A 31 -8.09 10.29 0.48
CA LYS A 31 -7.44 9.75 -0.74
C LYS A 31 -6.00 10.25 -0.90
N ARG A 32 -5.76 11.52 -0.59
CA ARG A 32 -4.43 12.14 -0.61
C ARG A 32 -3.46 11.44 0.35
N TYR A 33 -3.92 11.07 1.54
CA TYR A 33 -3.11 10.34 2.51
C TYR A 33 -2.73 8.94 1.97
N ILE A 34 -3.67 8.21 1.38
CA ILE A 34 -3.40 6.88 0.78
C ILE A 34 -2.36 7.00 -0.34
N LEU A 35 -2.52 7.97 -1.25
CA LEU A 35 -1.57 8.22 -2.34
C LEU A 35 -0.18 8.59 -1.80
N TYR A 36 -0.12 9.41 -0.76
CA TYR A 36 1.14 9.76 -0.10
C TYR A 36 1.83 8.52 0.47
N ARG A 37 1.10 7.67 1.22
CA ARG A 37 1.65 6.42 1.78
C ARG A 37 2.13 5.47 0.69
N LEU A 38 1.39 5.32 -0.41
CA LEU A 38 1.85 4.50 -1.54
C LEU A 38 3.10 5.06 -2.21
N SER A 39 3.21 6.38 -2.33
CA SER A 39 4.42 7.00 -2.87
C SER A 39 5.63 6.79 -1.96
N ASP A 40 5.41 6.93 -0.65
CA ASP A 40 6.43 6.73 0.38
C ASP A 40 6.93 5.28 0.40
N LEU A 41 6.00 4.30 0.39
CA LEU A 41 6.31 2.88 0.29
C LEU A 41 7.07 2.55 -0.99
N LYS A 42 6.62 3.04 -2.15
CA LYS A 42 7.34 2.86 -3.42
C LYS A 42 8.77 3.37 -3.34
N THR A 43 8.99 4.52 -2.71
CA THR A 43 10.33 5.11 -2.56
C THR A 43 11.20 4.25 -1.66
N SER A 44 10.68 3.81 -0.51
CA SER A 44 11.41 3.00 0.46
C SER A 44 11.78 1.61 -0.05
N PHE A 45 10.93 1.01 -0.88
CA PHE A 45 11.18 -0.29 -1.50
C PHE A 45 11.79 -0.17 -2.91
N ASN A 46 12.19 1.02 -3.34
CA ASN A 46 12.76 1.29 -4.66
C ASN A 46 11.92 0.73 -5.83
N CYS A 47 10.59 0.84 -5.72
CA CYS A 47 9.63 0.36 -6.70
C CYS A 47 9.07 1.52 -7.53
N LYS A 48 8.99 1.37 -8.85
CA LYS A 48 8.45 2.41 -9.74
C LYS A 48 6.93 2.36 -9.83
N THR A 49 6.35 1.17 -9.69
CA THR A 49 4.92 0.93 -9.86
C THR A 49 4.33 0.20 -8.65
N THR A 50 3.03 0.37 -8.42
CA THR A 50 2.31 -0.34 -7.36
C THR A 50 2.35 -1.87 -7.53
N PRO A 51 2.22 -2.44 -8.75
CA PRO A 51 2.40 -3.88 -8.94
C PRO A 51 3.79 -4.39 -8.57
N GLN A 52 4.86 -3.63 -8.85
CA GLN A 52 6.23 -3.99 -8.44
C GLN A 52 6.35 -4.01 -6.91
N LEU A 53 5.80 -3.00 -6.24
CA LEU A 53 5.76 -2.93 -4.79
C LEU A 53 5.02 -4.14 -4.21
N VAL A 54 3.83 -4.46 -4.74
CA VAL A 54 3.04 -5.62 -4.32
C VAL A 54 3.85 -6.91 -4.49
N TYR A 55 4.41 -7.14 -5.68
CA TYR A 55 5.22 -8.32 -5.96
C TYR A 55 6.36 -8.48 -4.95
N MET A 56 7.13 -7.41 -4.72
CA MET A 56 8.25 -7.41 -3.79
C MET A 56 7.81 -7.72 -2.35
N LEU A 57 6.69 -7.15 -1.91
CA LEU A 57 6.14 -7.35 -0.57
C LEU A 57 5.62 -8.78 -0.37
N THR A 58 4.99 -9.39 -1.39
CA THR A 58 4.61 -10.81 -1.35
C THR A 58 5.84 -11.72 -1.37
N THR A 59 6.84 -11.47 -2.21
CA THR A 59 8.03 -12.34 -2.30
C THR A 59 8.94 -12.26 -1.08
N SER A 60 8.96 -11.11 -0.39
CA SER A 60 9.72 -10.92 0.85
C SER A 60 9.04 -11.52 2.08
N GLY A 61 7.80 -12.02 1.94
CA GLY A 61 7.01 -12.55 3.06
C GLY A 61 6.54 -11.48 4.04
N LEU A 62 6.70 -10.19 3.70
CA LEU A 62 6.20 -9.05 4.48
C LEU A 62 4.67 -8.97 4.42
N ILE A 63 4.07 -9.53 3.37
CA ILE A 63 2.64 -9.68 3.21
C ILE A 63 2.33 -11.14 2.89
N LYS A 64 1.42 -11.71 3.67
CA LYS A 64 0.79 -13.03 3.45
C LYS A 64 -0.66 -12.84 3.08
#